data_AF-A0A482M6V0-F1
#
_entry.id   AF-A0A482M6V0-F1
#
_cell.length_a   1.000
_cell.length_b   1.000
_cell.length_c   1.000
_cell.angle_alpha   90.00
_cell.angle_beta   90.00
_cell.angle_gamma   90.00
#
_symmetry.space_group_name_H-M   'P 1'
#
loop_
_entity.id
_entity.type
_entity.pdbx_description
1 polymer ?
#
loop_
_entity_poly.entity_id
_entity_poly.type
_entity_poly.pdbx_seq_one_letter_code
_entity_poly.pdbx_strand_id
1 'polypeptide(L)' 'MSPACRGVYGERLLLTPRLTLQPMNASWSPIYPDPDELDILASSRHIIHRPREMY' A
#
# COMPACT_ATOMS: atom_id res chain seq x y z
N MET A 1 -7.78 2.78 -20.96
CA MET A 1 -7.67 3.97 -20.08
C MET A 1 -7.99 3.50 -18.68
N SER A 2 -6.98 3.08 -17.92
CA SER A 2 -7.16 2.61 -16.54
C SER A 2 -7.14 3.82 -15.61
N PRO A 3 -8.15 4.03 -14.75
CA PRO A 3 -8.17 5.16 -13.85
C PRO A 3 -6.99 5.02 -12.91
N ALA A 4 -6.17 6.07 -12.80
CA ALA A 4 -5.09 6.16 -11.83
C ALA A 4 -5.64 5.73 -10.46
N CYS A 5 -4.96 4.75 -9.86
CA CYS A 5 -5.36 4.02 -8.66
C CYS A 5 -5.57 4.97 -7.47
N ARG A 6 -6.77 5.54 -7.35
CA ARG A 6 -7.15 6.43 -6.24
C ARG A 6 -7.60 5.57 -5.06
N GLY A 7 -6.63 4.99 -4.34
CA GLY A 7 -6.85 4.15 -3.16
C GLY A 7 -5.83 4.46 -2.07
N VAL A 8 -6.22 4.25 -0.80
CA VAL A 8 -5.29 4.26 0.34
C VAL A 8 -4.77 2.84 0.52
N TYR A 9 -3.48 2.63 0.28
CA TYR A 9 -2.87 1.30 0.27
C TYR A 9 -1.98 1.10 1.51
N GLY A 10 -2.22 0.01 2.24
CA GLY A 10 -1.37 -0.46 3.34
C GLY A 10 -0.25 -1.36 2.83
N GLU A 11 0.56 -0.85 1.90
CA GLU A 11 1.57 -1.64 1.18
C GLU A 11 2.99 -1.33 1.66
N ARG A 12 3.93 -2.24 1.39
CA ARG A 12 5.33 -2.05 1.73
C ARG A 12 5.99 -1.15 0.67
N LEU A 13 6.49 0.00 1.10
CA LEU A 13 7.27 0.90 0.25
C LEU A 13 8.71 0.39 0.09
N LEU A 14 9.15 0.18 -1.15
CA LEU A 14 10.57 0.03 -1.48
C LEU A 14 11.04 1.19 -2.35
N LEU A 15 12.19 1.76 -2.00
CA LEU A 15 12.77 2.92 -2.69
C LEU A 15 13.87 2.54 -3.68
N THR A 16 14.50 1.37 -3.51
CA THR A 16 15.62 0.92 -4.34
C THR A 16 15.33 -0.48 -4.93
N PRO A 17 15.67 -0.74 -6.20
CA PRO A 17 16.25 0.16 -7.20
C PRO A 17 15.22 1.12 -7.86
N ARG A 18 13.92 0.94 -7.60
CA ARG A 18 12.84 1.80 -8.10
C ARG A 18 11.73 1.90 -7.05
N LEU A 19 11.05 3.05 -7.00
CA LEU A 19 9.87 3.26 -6.16
C LEU A 19 8.80 2.21 -6.49
N THR A 20 8.50 1.34 -5.52
CA THR A 20 7.48 0.30 -5.65
C THR A 20 6.66 0.19 -4.38
N LEU A 21 5.35 0.00 -4.55
CA LEU A 21 4.46 -0.45 -3.50
C LEU A 21 4.28 -1.96 -3.69
N GLN A 22 4.81 -2.72 -2.73
CA GLN A 22 4.72 -4.17 -2.71
C GLN A 22 3.54 -4.60 -1.85
N PRO A 23 2.57 -5.35 -2.40
CA PRO A 23 1.53 -5.94 -1.60
C PRO A 23 2.13 -7.00 -0.67
N MET A 24 1.56 -7.12 0.54
CA MET A 24 1.94 -8.17 1.48
C MET A 24 1.35 -9.54 1.13
N ASN A 25 0.56 -9.62 0.05
CA ASN A 25 -0.04 -10.84 -0.48
C ASN A 25 0.57 -11.14 -1.87
N ALA A 26 1.13 -12.35 -2.04
CA ALA A 26 1.79 -12.78 -3.27
C ALA A 26 0.86 -12.94 -4.49
N SER A 27 -0.46 -12.99 -4.28
CA SER A 27 -1.44 -13.02 -5.38
C SER A 27 -1.69 -11.65 -6.00
N TRP A 28 -1.13 -10.58 -5.45
CA TRP A 28 -1.35 -9.20 -5.89
C TRP A 28 -0.11 -8.69 -6.62
N SER A 29 -0.31 -7.94 -7.70
CA SER A 29 0.79 -7.39 -8.49
C SER A 29 1.39 -6.15 -7.82
N PRO A 30 2.72 -5.97 -7.85
CA PRO A 30 3.37 -4.75 -7.38
C PRO A 30 2.93 -3.52 -8.17
N ILE A 31 2.79 -2.38 -7.49
CA ILE A 31 2.43 -1.10 -8.11
C ILE A 31 3.68 -0.23 -8.22
N TYR A 32 3.85 0.41 -9.37
CA TYR A 32 4.95 1.34 -9.68
C TYR A 32 4.38 2.75 -9.84
N PRO A 33 4.07 3.46 -8.74
CA PRO A 33 3.54 4.81 -8.83
C PRO A 33 4.61 5.80 -9.30
N ASP A 34 4.16 6.90 -9.91
CA ASP A 34 5.01 8.06 -10.16
C ASP A 34 5.34 8.75 -8.81
N PRO A 35 6.62 9.06 -8.52
CA PRO A 35 6.99 9.77 -7.30
C PRO A 35 6.31 11.13 -7.12
N ASP A 36 5.96 11.83 -8.20
CA ASP A 36 5.32 13.15 -8.13
C ASP A 36 3.81 13.06 -7.82
N GLU A 37 3.20 11.87 -8.00
CA GLU A 37 1.79 11.60 -7.69
C GLU A 37 1.59 10.81 -6.39
N LEU A 38 2.66 10.28 -5.78
CA LEU A 38 2.58 9.47 -4.57
C LEU A 38 2.65 10.35 -3.31
N ASP A 39 1.56 10.37 -2.53
CA ASP A 39 1.53 10.99 -1.21
C ASP A 39 1.60 9.94 -0.09
N ILE A 40 2.61 10.06 0.78
CA ILE A 40 2.84 9.14 1.92
C ILE A 40 2.16 9.74 3.16
N LEU A 41 0.94 9.29 3.43
CA LEU A 41 0.11 9.82 4.52
C LEU A 41 0.70 9.55 5.92
N ALA A 42 1.17 8.32 6.18
CA ALA A 42 1.82 7.93 7.43
C ALA A 42 2.45 6.53 7.32
N SER A 43 3.50 6.27 8.11
CA SER A 43 4.01 4.92 8.30
C SER A 43 3.21 4.16 9.36
N SER A 44 2.79 2.94 9.04
CA SER A 44 2.17 2.05 10.02
C SER A 44 3.23 1.56 11.02
N ARG A 45 3.03 1.86 12.30
CA ARG A 45 3.93 1.42 13.40
C ARG A 45 3.40 0.20 14.15
N HIS A 46 2.08 0.07 14.27
CA HIS A 46 1.42 -1.00 15.00
C HIS A 46 0.14 -1.40 14.28
N ILE A 47 -0.08 -2.71 14.15
CA ILE A 47 -1.32 -3.26 13.59
C ILE A 47 -2.13 -3.81 14.76
N ILE A 48 -3.30 -3.22 15.02
CA ILE A 48 -4.21 -3.68 16.06
C ILE A 48 -5.27 -4.57 15.42
N HIS A 49 -5.14 -5.87 15.60
CA HIS A 49 -6.20 -6.82 15.26
C HIS A 49 -7.23 -6.83 16.39
N ARG A 50 -8.45 -6.34 16.13
CA ARG A 50 -9.59 -6.58 17.01
C ARG A 50 -10.43 -7.72 16.45
N PRO A 51 -10.56 -8.86 17.14
CA PRO A 51 -11.55 -9.85 16.76
C PRO A 51 -12.92 -9.20 16.82
N ARG A 52 -13.73 -9.40 15.78
CA ARG A 52 -15.10 -8.90 15.74
C ARG A 52 -15.87 -9.53 16.89
N GLU A 53 -16.37 -8.70 17.81
CA GLU A 53 -17.27 -9.14 18.86
C GLU A 53 -18.60 -9.54 18.20
N MET A 54 -18.96 -10.82 18.28
CA MET A 54 -20.28 -11.32 17.86
C MET A 54 -21.18 -11.31 19.09
N TYR A 55 -22.07 -10.32 19.16
CA TYR A 55 -23.27 -10.33 20.01
C TYR A 55 -24.49 -10.30 19.09
#